data_AF-A0A350ZX29-F1
#
_entry.id   AF-A0A350ZX29-F1
#
_cell.length_a   1.000
_cell.length_b   1.000
_cell.length_c   1.000
_cell.angle_alpha   90.00
_cell.angle_beta   90.00
_cell.angle_gamma   90.00
#
_symmetry.space_group_name_H-M   'P 1'
#
loop_
_entity.id
_entity.type
_entity.pdbx_description
1 polymer ?
#
loop_
_entity_poly.entity_id
_entity_poly.type
_entity_poly.pdbx_seq_one_letter_code
_entity_poly.pdbx_strand_id
1 'polypeptide(L)'
;VEVDLMQPLDPEKKPAVHTTPLNHVGLWVDDLPKAVEWLSANGVRFAPGGIRRGAAGFDITFLHPKGNDEFPIGGEGVLIELVQAPPEVVDAFARLAG
;
A
#
# COMPACT_ATOMS: atom_id res chain seq x y z
N VAL A 1 -6.11 13.64 1.65
CA VAL A 1 -6.63 12.62 0.70
C VAL A 1 -6.06 12.96 -0.66
N GLU A 2 -5.44 11.99 -1.33
CA GLU A 2 -4.83 12.11 -2.66
C GLU A 2 -5.53 11.12 -3.62
N VAL A 3 -5.56 11.44 -4.91
CA VAL A 3 -6.17 10.58 -5.95
C VAL A 3 -5.19 10.40 -7.10
N ASP A 4 -4.69 9.18 -7.27
CA ASP A 4 -3.81 8.81 -8.36
C ASP A 4 -4.60 8.29 -9.57
N LEU A 5 -4.49 9.00 -10.69
CA LEU A 5 -5.05 8.55 -11.97
C LEU A 5 -3.99 7.76 -12.73
N MET A 6 -4.30 6.50 -13.01
CA MET A 6 -3.42 5.60 -13.74
C MET A 6 -4.04 5.19 -15.08
N GLN A 7 -3.23 5.22 -16.13
CA GLN A 7 -3.54 4.57 -17.40
C GLN A 7 -2.36 3.67 -17.81
N PRO A 8 -2.61 2.46 -18.32
CA PRO A 8 -1.55 1.64 -18.87
C PRO A 8 -1.00 2.30 -20.15
N LEU A 9 0.32 2.34 -20.29
CA LEU A 9 0.97 2.83 -21.52
C LEU A 9 0.73 1.88 -22.70
N ASP A 10 0.54 0.60 -22.40
CA ASP A 10 0.19 -0.46 -23.33
C ASP A 10 -1.13 -1.09 -22.86
N PRO A 11 -2.23 -1.00 -23.63
CA PRO A 11 -3.55 -1.47 -23.22
C PRO A 11 -3.60 -2.93 -22.76
N GLU A 12 -2.69 -3.77 -23.25
CA GLU A 12 -2.61 -5.20 -22.92
C GLU A 12 -1.80 -5.48 -21.64
N LYS A 13 -1.23 -4.45 -21.01
CA LYS A 13 -0.40 -4.57 -19.80
C LYS A 13 -1.09 -4.02 -18.56
N LYS A 14 -0.54 -4.39 -17.40
CA LYS A 14 -0.97 -3.87 -16.11
C LYS A 14 -0.55 -2.39 -15.94
N PRO A 15 -1.31 -1.60 -15.16
CA PRO A 15 -2.56 -1.97 -14.47
C PRO A 15 -3.74 -2.08 -15.46
N ALA A 16 -4.53 -3.15 -15.35
CA ALA A 16 -5.73 -3.36 -16.17
C ALA A 16 -6.90 -2.50 -15.66
N VAL A 17 -6.70 -1.18 -15.63
CA VAL A 17 -7.63 -0.19 -15.04
C VAL A 17 -9.02 -0.19 -15.69
N HIS A 18 -9.14 -0.77 -16.88
CA HIS A 18 -10.40 -0.93 -17.59
C HIS A 18 -11.29 -2.06 -17.00
N THR A 19 -10.75 -2.96 -16.17
CA THR A 19 -11.51 -4.06 -15.53
C THR A 19 -11.88 -3.80 -14.08
N THR A 20 -11.12 -2.96 -13.35
CA THR A 20 -11.40 -2.64 -11.95
C THR A 20 -11.65 -1.14 -11.79
N PRO A 21 -12.85 -0.69 -11.35
CA PRO A 21 -13.16 0.74 -11.19
C PRO A 21 -12.23 1.48 -10.22
N LEU A 22 -11.66 0.78 -9.23
CA LEU A 22 -10.66 1.26 -8.29
C LEU A 22 -9.53 0.24 -8.19
N ASN A 23 -8.28 0.65 -8.43
CA ASN A 23 -7.14 -0.28 -8.51
C ASN A 23 -6.64 -0.76 -7.15
N HIS A 24 -6.45 0.17 -6.21
CA HIS A 24 -6.01 -0.08 -4.83
C HIS A 24 -6.33 1.16 -3.98
N VAL A 25 -6.11 1.05 -2.66
CA VAL A 25 -6.11 2.18 -1.73
C VAL A 25 -4.72 2.35 -1.13
N GLY A 26 -4.25 3.58 -1.03
CA GLY A 26 -2.99 3.93 -0.38
C GLY A 26 -3.23 4.43 1.05
N LEU A 27 -2.43 3.95 2.00
CA LEU A 27 -2.42 4.39 3.39
C LEU A 27 -1.03 4.93 3.74
N TRP A 28 -1.00 6.16 4.25
CA TRP A 28 0.21 6.73 4.84
C TRP A 28 0.55 6.02 6.15
N VAL A 29 1.84 5.69 6.32
CA VAL A 29 2.39 5.01 7.48
C VAL A 29 3.62 5.77 7.97
N ASP A 30 3.65 6.08 9.26
CA ASP A 30 4.71 6.89 9.89
C ASP A 30 6.10 6.22 9.84
N ASP A 31 6.14 4.90 10.05
CA ASP A 31 7.36 4.09 9.98
C ASP A 31 7.03 2.77 9.26
N LEU A 32 7.28 2.77 7.94
CA LEU A 32 6.94 1.67 7.07
C LEU A 32 7.70 0.38 7.42
N PRO A 33 9.05 0.38 7.62
CA PRO A 33 9.77 -0.81 8.05
C PRO A 33 9.20 -1.44 9.33
N LYS A 34 8.92 -0.62 10.35
CA LYS A 34 8.37 -1.11 11.62
C LYS A 34 6.95 -1.65 11.48
N ALA A 35 6.12 -0.99 10.67
CA ALA A 35 4.78 -1.48 10.37
C ALA A 35 4.83 -2.83 9.63
N VAL A 36 5.74 -2.99 8.66
CA VAL A 36 5.92 -4.25 7.93
C VAL A 36 6.36 -5.36 8.87
N GLU A 37 7.30 -5.10 9.77
CA GLU A 37 7.75 -6.07 10.78
C GLU A 37 6.57 -6.52 11.66
N TRP A 38 5.83 -5.58 12.23
CA TRP A 38 4.71 -5.88 13.10
C TRP A 38 3.57 -6.61 12.38
N LEU A 39 3.19 -6.15 11.19
CA LEU A 39 2.11 -6.78 10.40
C LEU A 39 2.50 -8.20 9.98
N SER A 40 3.75 -8.41 9.57
CA SER A 40 4.25 -9.76 9.23
C SER A 40 4.20 -10.69 10.44
N ALA A 41 4.61 -10.22 11.63
CA ALA A 41 4.52 -10.97 12.87
C ALA A 41 3.08 -11.31 13.28
N ASN A 42 2.10 -10.54 12.79
CA ASN A 42 0.67 -10.77 13.01
C ASN A 42 -0.01 -11.56 11.87
N GLY A 43 0.75 -12.16 10.94
CA GLY A 43 0.20 -13.04 9.91
C GLY A 43 -0.41 -12.30 8.71
N VAL A 44 -0.06 -11.03 8.51
CA VAL A 44 -0.46 -10.27 7.33
C VAL A 44 0.36 -10.70 6.11
N ARG A 45 -0.35 -10.97 5.01
CA ARG A 45 0.26 -11.35 3.75
C ARG A 45 0.62 -10.12 2.93
N PHE A 46 1.90 -9.95 2.67
CA PHE A 46 2.37 -8.97 1.70
C PHE A 46 2.33 -9.52 0.28
N ALA A 47 2.06 -8.65 -0.69
CA ALA A 47 2.28 -8.96 -2.10
C ALA A 47 3.80 -8.99 -2.39
N PRO A 48 4.23 -9.69 -3.45
CA PRO A 48 5.64 -9.76 -3.80
C PRO A 48 6.26 -8.38 -4.07
N GLY A 49 7.54 -8.23 -3.73
CA GLY A 49 8.35 -7.04 -4.06
C GLY A 49 8.88 -6.26 -2.86
N GLY A 50 8.37 -6.53 -1.65
CA GLY A 50 8.84 -5.88 -0.42
C GLY A 50 8.73 -4.35 -0.46
N ILE A 51 9.46 -3.69 0.44
CA ILE A 51 9.59 -2.24 0.45
C ILE A 51 10.45 -1.80 -0.75
N ARG A 52 9.89 -0.91 -1.58
CA ARG A 52 10.57 -0.36 -2.76
C ARG A 52 10.09 1.05 -3.08
N ARG A 53 10.78 1.75 -3.98
CA ARG A 53 10.40 3.09 -4.41
C ARG A 53 9.18 3.05 -5.34
N GLY A 54 8.13 3.78 -4.97
CA GLY A 54 6.89 3.96 -5.73
C GLY A 54 6.96 5.08 -6.78
N ALA A 55 5.88 5.25 -7.56
CA ALA A 55 5.82 6.20 -8.66
C ALA A 55 5.93 7.67 -8.19
N ALA A 56 5.38 7.98 -7.03
CA ALA A 56 5.47 9.30 -6.39
C ALA A 56 6.79 9.53 -5.63
N GLY A 57 7.74 8.59 -5.68
CA GLY A 57 9.04 8.74 -5.03
C GLY A 57 9.07 8.43 -3.53
N PHE A 58 8.00 7.86 -2.97
CA PHE A 58 7.97 7.34 -1.60
C PHE A 58 8.32 5.86 -1.55
N ASP A 59 8.74 5.37 -0.39
CA ASP A 59 8.89 3.93 -0.17
C ASP A 59 7.51 3.31 0.09
N ILE A 60 7.24 2.19 -0.59
CA ILE A 60 5.94 1.52 -0.61
C ILE A 60 6.09 0.01 -0.45
N THR A 61 5.05 -0.63 0.08
CA THR A 61 4.82 -2.07 -0.05
C THR A 61 3.32 -2.32 -0.19
N PHE A 62 2.93 -3.53 -0.60
CA PHE A 62 1.52 -3.88 -0.79
C PHE A 62 1.11 -5.04 0.10
N LEU A 63 -0.09 -4.97 0.65
CA LEU A 63 -0.79 -6.12 1.23
C LEU A 63 -1.48 -6.89 0.11
N HIS A 64 -1.38 -8.20 0.14
CA HIS A 64 -2.08 -9.03 -0.82
C HIS A 64 -3.60 -9.00 -0.53
N PRO A 65 -4.47 -8.91 -1.55
CA PRO A 65 -5.93 -8.87 -1.32
C PRO A 65 -6.50 -10.09 -0.60
N LYS A 66 -5.79 -11.22 -0.65
CA LYS A 66 -6.18 -12.50 -0.06
C LYS A 66 -5.08 -13.04 0.82
N GLY A 67 -5.40 -13.55 2.01
CA GLY A 67 -4.47 -14.34 2.81
C GLY A 67 -4.05 -15.67 2.14
N ASN A 68 -3.21 -16.45 2.82
CA ASN A 68 -2.87 -17.83 2.51
C ASN A 68 -2.58 -18.62 3.81
N ASP A 69 -2.19 -19.89 3.69
CA ASP A 69 -1.98 -20.77 4.85
C ASP A 69 -0.89 -20.27 5.81
N GLU A 70 0.14 -19.60 5.30
CA GLU A 70 1.26 -19.07 6.09
C GLU A 70 0.94 -17.68 6.69
N PHE A 71 0.22 -16.84 5.93
CA PHE A 71 -0.16 -15.48 6.29
C PHE A 71 -1.68 -15.32 6.06
N PRO A 72 -2.51 -15.66 7.07
CA PRO A 72 -3.95 -15.78 6.89
C PRO A 72 -4.67 -14.44 6.66
N ILE A 73 -4.04 -13.31 6.99
CA ILE A 73 -4.68 -11.99 6.89
C ILE A 73 -4.29 -11.33 5.56
N GLY A 74 -5.29 -10.88 4.79
CA GLY A 74 -5.10 -10.09 3.57
C GLY A 74 -5.88 -8.77 3.62
N GLY A 75 -5.93 -8.05 2.50
CA GLY A 75 -6.69 -6.80 2.38
C GLY A 75 -8.20 -6.97 2.14
N GLU A 76 -8.81 -8.09 2.53
CA GLU A 76 -10.26 -8.36 2.37
C GLU A 76 -10.79 -8.13 0.94
N GLY A 77 -10.02 -8.58 -0.07
CA GLY A 77 -10.34 -8.40 -1.48
C GLY A 77 -9.83 -7.08 -2.09
N VAL A 78 -9.25 -6.19 -1.28
CA VAL A 78 -8.67 -4.92 -1.71
C VAL A 78 -7.14 -5.01 -1.74
N LEU A 79 -6.53 -4.53 -2.82
CA LEU A 79 -5.08 -4.29 -2.85
C LEU A 79 -4.82 -3.03 -2.02
N ILE A 80 -4.01 -3.12 -0.99
CA ILE A 80 -3.69 -1.98 -0.10
C ILE A 80 -2.21 -1.66 -0.25
N GLU A 81 -1.90 -0.42 -0.57
CA GLU A 81 -0.55 0.12 -0.59
C GLU A 81 -0.26 0.78 0.76
N LEU A 82 0.83 0.40 1.41
CA LEU A 82 1.38 1.12 2.55
C LEU A 82 2.50 2.01 2.03
N VAL A 83 2.39 3.31 2.30
CA VAL A 83 3.32 4.33 1.80
C VAL A 83 3.99 4.99 3.00
N GLN A 84 5.32 5.06 3.01
CA GLN A 84 6.08 5.79 4.02
C GLN A 84 5.71 7.27 3.93
N ALA A 85 5.05 7.77 4.97
CA ALA A 85 4.65 9.17 5.07
C ALA A 85 5.89 10.07 5.09
N PRO A 86 5.89 11.19 4.37
CA PRO A 86 6.93 12.18 4.53
C PRO A 86 6.78 12.90 5.89
N PRO A 87 7.88 13.45 6.45
CA PRO A 87 7.87 14.03 7.80
C PRO A 87 6.76 15.07 8.02
N GLU A 88 6.46 15.89 7.01
CA GLU A 88 5.41 16.91 7.09
C GLU A 88 4.00 16.34 7.28
N VAL A 89 3.71 15.15 6.75
CA VAL A 89 2.42 14.47 6.92
C VAL A 89 2.32 13.90 8.33
N VAL A 90 3.39 13.29 8.83
CA VAL A 90 3.48 12.76 10.20
C VAL A 90 3.31 13.89 11.23
N ASP A 91 4.04 14.99 11.04
CA ASP A 91 3.97 16.17 11.91
C ASP A 91 2.58 16.81 11.89
N ALA A 92 1.96 16.92 10.71
CA ALA A 92 0.60 17.46 10.58
C ALA A 92 -0.43 16.59 11.31
N PHE A 93 -0.34 15.26 11.18
CA PHE A 93 -1.22 14.34 11.88
C PHE A 93 -1.03 14.44 13.41
N ALA A 94 0.21 14.45 13.90
CA ALA A 94 0.50 14.56 15.33
C ALA A 94 -0.06 15.84 15.96
N ARG A 95 -0.09 16.96 15.22
CA ARG A 95 -0.69 18.23 15.68
C ARG A 95 -2.21 18.20 15.74
N LEU A 96 -2.86 17.39 14.89
CA LEU A 96 -4.31 17.24 14.82
C LEU A 96 -4.85 16.18 15.77
N ALA A 97 -4.03 15.17 16.10
CA ALA A 97 -4.38 14.07 16.99
C ALA A 97 -4.20 14.40 18.49
N GLY A 98 -3.80 15.63 18.81
CA GLY A 98 -3.61 16.16 20.17
C GLY A 98 -4.89 16.62 20.83
#